data_AF-G5S5U3-F1
#
_entry.id   AF-G5S5U3-F1
#
_cell.length_a   1.000
_cell.length_b   1.000
_cell.length_c   1.000
_cell.angle_alpha   90.00
_cell.angle_beta   90.00
_cell.angle_gamma   90.00
#
_symmetry.space_group_name_H-M   'P 1'
#
loop_
_entity.id
_entity.type
_entity.pdbx_description
1 polymer ?
#
loop_
_entity_poly.entity_id
_entity_poly.type
_entity_poly.pdbx_seq_one_letter_code
_entity_poly.pdbx_strand_id
1 'polypeptide(L)'
;MKGTDLLYQGQAVTLEEMLQARDKRAARQRQALNCYRLPLISLTLVAPGAVKNSAVWRRVADYAIAEILALCEQKEWVNVWEMQVNERSGPEWMAAVCAPAMALKQHMSTLEMSHPLGRLWDIDIIDSDGKS
;
A
#
# COMPACT_ATOMS: atom_id res chain seq x y z
N MET A 1 23.67 8.07 -16.98
CA MET A 1 22.70 8.52 -15.95
C MET A 1 22.99 7.72 -14.69
N LYS A 2 23.20 8.36 -13.53
CA LYS A 2 23.39 7.61 -12.28
C LYS A 2 22.02 7.12 -11.81
N GLY A 3 21.92 5.89 -11.31
CA GLY A 3 20.64 5.30 -10.90
C GLY A 3 19.88 6.13 -9.85
N THR A 4 20.60 6.91 -9.04
CA THR A 4 20.04 7.82 -8.03
C THR A 4 19.21 8.95 -8.63
N ASP A 5 19.51 9.40 -9.85
CA ASP A 5 18.82 10.52 -10.49
C ASP A 5 17.33 10.17 -10.75
N LEU A 6 17.03 8.88 -10.96
CA LEU A 6 15.68 8.38 -11.22
C LEU A 6 14.77 8.43 -9.98
N LEU A 7 15.35 8.40 -8.77
CA LEU A 7 14.57 8.51 -7.52
C LEU A 7 13.98 9.91 -7.35
N TYR A 8 14.73 10.94 -7.80
CA TYR A 8 14.37 12.34 -7.65
C TYR A 8 13.63 12.91 -8.87
N GLN A 9 13.39 12.10 -9.90
CA GLN A 9 12.58 12.49 -11.06
C GLN A 9 11.09 12.47 -10.69
N GLY A 10 10.60 13.63 -10.27
CA GLY A 10 9.21 13.85 -9.92
C GLY A 10 9.03 15.21 -9.25
N GLN A 11 7.80 15.51 -8.83
CA GLN A 11 7.51 16.73 -8.10
C GLN A 11 7.68 16.52 -6.60
N ALA A 12 8.36 17.45 -5.94
CA ALA A 12 8.41 17.49 -4.49
C ALA A 12 6.98 17.62 -3.92
N VAL A 13 6.66 16.84 -2.90
CA VAL A 13 5.38 16.92 -2.19
C VAL A 13 5.47 17.90 -1.03
N THR A 14 4.41 18.66 -0.77
CA THR A 14 4.31 19.48 0.43
C THR A 14 3.76 18.68 1.62
N LEU A 15 3.94 19.21 2.84
CA LEU A 15 3.31 18.61 4.03
C LEU A 15 1.78 18.60 3.92
N GLU A 16 1.19 19.66 3.38
CA GLU A 16 -0.26 19.75 3.19
C GLU A 16 -0.78 18.67 2.24
N GLU A 17 -0.10 18.45 1.11
CA GLU A 17 -0.45 17.38 0.17
C GLU A 17 -0.34 15.99 0.82
N MET A 18 0.66 15.76 1.68
CA MET A 18 0.79 14.51 2.44
C MET A 18 -0.37 14.31 3.44
N LEU A 19 -0.79 15.36 4.14
CA LEU A 19 -1.91 15.30 5.08
C LEU A 19 -3.24 15.06 4.35
N GLN A 20 -3.47 15.78 3.26
CA GLN A 20 -4.66 15.57 2.42
C GLN A 20 -4.72 14.16 1.83
N ALA A 21 -3.57 13.59 1.41
CA ALA A 21 -3.50 12.22 0.93
C ALA A 21 -3.88 11.21 2.02
N ARG A 22 -3.40 11.40 3.25
CA ARG A 22 -3.76 10.58 4.41
C ARG A 22 -5.27 10.62 4.68
N ASP A 23 -5.88 11.80 4.64
CA ASP A 23 -7.32 11.95 4.89
C ASP A 23 -8.16 11.32 3.78
N LYS A 24 -7.77 11.49 2.51
CA LYS A 24 -8.39 10.82 1.36
C LYS A 24 -8.29 9.30 1.48
N ARG A 25 -7.14 8.78 1.89
CA ARG A 25 -6.94 7.34 2.12
C ARG A 25 -7.86 6.81 3.21
N ALA A 26 -7.92 7.50 4.36
CA ALA A 26 -8.82 7.12 5.45
C ALA A 26 -10.29 7.15 5.02
N ALA A 27 -10.69 8.09 4.16
CA ALA A 27 -12.04 8.13 3.59
C ALA A 27 -12.31 6.92 2.68
N ARG A 28 -11.36 6.56 1.80
CA ARG A 28 -11.45 5.36 0.95
C ARG A 28 -11.56 4.07 1.77
N GLN A 29 -10.75 3.94 2.82
CA GLN A 29 -10.79 2.78 3.73
C GLN A 29 -12.17 2.65 4.38
N ARG A 30 -12.71 3.74 4.95
CA ARG A 30 -14.06 3.74 5.53
C ARG A 30 -15.14 3.35 4.51
N GLN A 31 -15.06 3.89 3.30
CA GLN A 31 -15.99 3.56 2.23
C GLN A 31 -15.93 2.07 1.86
N ALA A 32 -14.73 1.53 1.65
CA ALA A 32 -14.54 0.12 1.31
C ALA A 32 -15.03 -0.82 2.43
N LEU A 33 -14.72 -0.51 3.70
CA LEU A 33 -15.24 -1.27 4.85
C LEU A 33 -16.77 -1.29 4.89
N ASN A 34 -17.42 -0.14 4.65
CA ASN A 34 -18.87 -0.05 4.63
C ASN A 34 -19.50 -0.85 3.49
N CYS A 35 -18.87 -0.86 2.31
CA CYS A 35 -19.37 -1.55 1.13
C CYS A 35 -19.15 -3.07 1.19
N TYR A 36 -17.95 -3.51 1.56
CA TYR A 36 -17.54 -4.92 1.44
C TYR A 36 -17.60 -5.69 2.76
N ARG A 37 -17.47 -5.00 3.89
CA ARG A 37 -17.41 -5.60 5.24
C ARG A 37 -16.37 -6.72 5.37
N LEU A 38 -15.25 -6.55 4.69
CA LEU A 38 -14.10 -7.44 4.72
C LEU A 38 -12.86 -6.67 5.19
N PRO A 39 -11.85 -7.37 5.74
CA PRO A 39 -10.57 -6.74 6.04
C PRO A 39 -9.93 -6.12 4.81
N LEU A 40 -9.22 -5.02 5.02
CA LEU A 40 -8.48 -4.31 4.00
C LEU A 40 -6.98 -4.50 4.18
N ILE A 41 -6.28 -4.73 3.08
CA ILE A 41 -4.85 -4.50 2.96
C ILE A 41 -4.67 -3.07 2.45
N SER A 42 -3.82 -2.28 3.10
CA SER A 42 -3.51 -0.89 2.71
C SER A 42 -2.00 -0.74 2.58
N LEU A 43 -1.53 -0.60 1.34
CA LEU A 43 -0.12 -0.42 1.01
C LEU A 43 0.18 1.07 0.77
N THR A 44 1.19 1.58 1.48
CA THR A 44 1.91 2.80 1.11
C THR A 44 3.42 2.55 1.09
N LEU A 45 4.21 3.53 0.69
CA LEU A 45 5.67 3.41 0.65
C LEU A 45 6.36 4.32 1.68
N VAL A 46 7.39 3.78 2.32
CA VAL A 46 8.34 4.52 3.16
C VAL A 46 9.41 5.17 2.29
N ALA A 47 9.00 6.08 1.40
CA ALA A 47 9.89 6.77 0.49
C ALA A 47 10.65 7.93 1.19
N PRO A 48 11.99 7.95 1.25
CA PRO A 48 12.76 9.09 1.76
C PRO A 48 12.75 10.29 0.80
N GLY A 49 12.99 11.48 1.35
CA GLY A 49 13.10 12.73 0.58
C GLY A 49 11.75 13.32 0.14
N ALA A 50 11.79 14.41 -0.62
CA ALA A 50 10.59 15.17 -0.99
C ALA A 50 9.85 14.60 -2.21
N VAL A 51 10.51 13.83 -3.07
CA VAL A 51 9.89 13.22 -4.25
C VAL A 51 9.41 11.81 -3.88
N LYS A 52 8.10 11.67 -3.69
CA LYS A 52 7.46 10.40 -3.28
C LYS A 52 6.91 9.59 -4.44
N ASN A 53 6.74 10.22 -5.60
CA ASN A 53 6.18 9.60 -6.79
C ASN A 53 7.10 9.83 -8.00
N SER A 54 7.93 8.84 -8.26
CA SER A 54 8.77 8.71 -9.44
C SER A 54 8.54 7.34 -10.08
N ALA A 55 9.09 7.11 -11.27
CA ALA A 55 9.01 5.79 -11.90
C ALA A 55 9.61 4.67 -11.02
N VAL A 56 10.62 5.00 -10.20
CA VAL A 56 11.22 4.03 -9.26
C VAL A 56 10.24 3.71 -8.13
N TRP A 57 9.62 4.72 -7.51
CA TRP A 57 8.65 4.48 -6.43
C TRP A 57 7.43 3.70 -6.91
N ARG A 58 6.91 4.00 -8.10
CA ARG A 58 5.83 3.19 -8.70
C ARG A 58 6.24 1.73 -8.86
N ARG A 59 7.44 1.47 -9.37
CA ARG A 59 7.95 0.10 -9.52
C ARG A 59 8.13 -0.60 -8.16
N VAL A 60 8.56 0.10 -7.12
CA VAL A 60 8.65 -0.46 -5.76
C VAL A 60 7.26 -0.85 -5.23
N ALA A 61 6.22 -0.05 -5.51
CA ALA A 61 4.84 -0.41 -5.18
C ALA A 61 4.34 -1.59 -6.03
N ASP A 62 4.62 -1.61 -7.34
CA ASP A 62 4.20 -2.69 -8.22
C ASP A 62 4.78 -4.04 -7.75
N TYR A 63 6.04 -4.06 -7.28
CA TYR A 63 6.62 -5.27 -6.67
C TYR A 63 5.88 -5.68 -5.40
N ALA A 64 5.55 -4.74 -4.50
CA ALA A 64 4.79 -5.07 -3.30
C ALA A 64 3.42 -5.65 -3.65
N ILE A 65 2.70 -5.03 -4.59
CA ILE A 65 1.37 -5.49 -5.05
C ILE A 65 1.47 -6.90 -5.62
N ALA A 66 2.47 -7.17 -6.46
CA ALA A 66 2.68 -8.50 -7.03
C ALA A 66 2.93 -9.57 -5.95
N GLU A 67 3.79 -9.29 -4.97
CA GLU A 67 4.06 -10.22 -3.86
C GLU A 67 2.83 -10.43 -2.96
N ILE A 68 2.07 -9.37 -2.67
CA ILE A 68 0.81 -9.46 -1.90
C ILE A 68 -0.22 -10.32 -2.64
N LEU A 69 -0.40 -10.10 -3.94
CA LEU A 69 -1.37 -10.84 -4.75
C LEU A 69 -0.97 -12.31 -4.90
N ALA A 70 0.32 -12.60 -5.13
CA ALA A 70 0.83 -13.97 -5.18
C ALA A 70 0.64 -14.71 -3.85
N LEU A 71 0.88 -14.03 -2.73
CA LEU A 71 0.61 -14.58 -1.40
C LEU A 71 -0.90 -14.85 -1.20
N CYS A 72 -1.78 -13.94 -1.63
CA CYS A 72 -3.23 -14.16 -1.55
C CYS A 72 -3.65 -15.36 -2.40
N GLU A 73 -3.12 -15.50 -3.61
CA GLU A 73 -3.37 -16.64 -4.49
C GLU A 73 -2.92 -17.96 -3.85
N GLN A 74 -1.70 -18.01 -3.30
CA GLN A 74 -1.17 -19.19 -2.59
C GLN A 74 -2.05 -19.61 -1.40
N LYS A 75 -2.70 -18.63 -0.75
CA LYS A 75 -3.59 -18.84 0.40
C LYS A 75 -5.05 -19.05 0.02
N GLU A 76 -5.37 -19.03 -1.26
CA GLU A 76 -6.74 -19.08 -1.80
C GLU A 76 -7.64 -17.96 -1.23
N TRP A 77 -7.03 -16.80 -0.93
CA TRP A 77 -7.73 -15.62 -0.46
C TRP A 77 -8.26 -14.80 -1.63
N VAL A 78 -9.56 -14.51 -1.60
CA VAL A 78 -10.23 -13.83 -2.70
C VAL A 78 -10.15 -12.31 -2.53
N ASN A 79 -9.51 -11.63 -3.49
CA ASN A 79 -9.60 -10.18 -3.64
C ASN A 79 -10.97 -9.82 -4.25
N VAL A 80 -11.82 -9.12 -3.49
CA VAL A 80 -13.16 -8.72 -3.94
C VAL A 80 -13.22 -7.29 -4.49
N TRP A 81 -12.20 -6.49 -4.19
CA TRP A 81 -12.11 -5.11 -4.62
C TRP A 81 -10.69 -4.60 -4.42
N GLU A 82 -10.21 -3.84 -5.38
CA GLU A 82 -8.92 -3.16 -5.29
C GLU A 82 -8.98 -1.73 -5.83
N MET A 83 -8.03 -0.92 -5.39
CA MET A 83 -7.83 0.42 -5.90
C MET A 83 -6.36 0.82 -5.80
N GLN A 84 -5.85 1.44 -6.87
CA GLN A 84 -4.52 2.04 -6.91
C GLN A 84 -4.61 3.54 -7.14
N VAL A 85 -3.76 4.31 -6.46
CA VAL A 85 -3.70 5.77 -6.54
C VAL A 85 -2.24 6.18 -6.66
N ASN A 86 -1.92 7.00 -7.66
CA ASN A 86 -0.54 7.41 -7.96
C ASN A 86 -0.41 8.94 -7.89
N GLU A 87 -0.57 9.49 -6.69
CA GLU A 87 -0.54 10.94 -6.42
C GLU A 87 0.87 11.43 -6.08
N ARG A 88 1.08 12.75 -6.01
CA ARG A 88 2.39 13.33 -5.64
C ARG A 88 2.91 12.84 -4.28
N SER A 89 2.01 12.51 -3.36
CA SER A 89 2.30 11.92 -2.04
C SER A 89 2.89 10.51 -2.10
N GLY A 90 2.89 9.88 -3.27
CA GLY A 90 3.39 8.53 -3.50
C GLY A 90 2.32 7.59 -4.03
N PRO A 91 2.74 6.43 -4.54
CA PRO A 91 1.83 5.35 -4.88
C PRO A 91 1.18 4.78 -3.61
N GLU A 92 -0.12 4.53 -3.69
CA GLU A 92 -0.91 3.84 -2.68
C GLU A 92 -1.72 2.75 -3.36
N TRP A 93 -1.92 1.63 -2.67
CA TRP A 93 -2.79 0.56 -3.13
C TRP A 93 -3.59 0.00 -1.97
N MET A 94 -4.79 -0.49 -2.25
CA MET A 94 -5.66 -1.08 -1.25
C MET A 94 -6.47 -2.22 -1.86
N ALA A 95 -6.73 -3.26 -1.08
CA ALA A 95 -7.67 -4.30 -1.46
C ALA A 95 -8.51 -4.78 -0.27
N ALA A 96 -9.77 -5.12 -0.56
CA ALA A 96 -10.63 -5.86 0.35
C ALA A 96 -10.50 -7.36 0.04
N VAL A 97 -10.14 -8.15 1.06
CA VAL A 97 -9.77 -9.56 0.88
C VAL A 97 -10.62 -10.46 1.78
N CYS A 98 -11.19 -11.51 1.20
CA CYS A 98 -11.93 -12.54 1.93
C CYS A 98 -10.95 -13.47 2.67
N ALA A 99 -10.43 -13.00 3.81
CA ALA A 99 -9.50 -13.73 4.65
C ALA A 99 -9.60 -13.28 6.12
N PRO A 100 -9.16 -14.10 7.09
CA PRO A 100 -9.09 -13.65 8.49
C PRO A 100 -8.09 -12.50 8.66
N ALA A 101 -8.52 -11.39 9.26
CA ALA A 101 -7.68 -10.20 9.47
C ALA A 101 -6.37 -10.50 10.20
N MET A 102 -6.39 -11.40 11.19
CA MET A 102 -5.19 -11.81 11.93
C MET A 102 -4.19 -12.57 11.03
N ALA A 103 -4.69 -13.43 10.14
CA ALA A 103 -3.84 -14.17 9.21
C ALA A 103 -3.22 -13.24 8.17
N LEU A 104 -3.99 -12.26 7.68
CA LEU A 104 -3.49 -11.18 6.84
C LEU A 104 -2.36 -10.43 7.55
N LYS A 105 -2.58 -9.95 8.79
CA LYS A 105 -1.55 -9.25 9.58
C LYS A 105 -0.26 -10.04 9.67
N GLN A 106 -0.35 -11.29 10.11
CA GLN A 106 0.83 -12.16 10.29
C GLN A 106 1.61 -12.34 8.98
N HIS A 107 0.91 -12.60 7.88
CA HIS A 107 1.56 -12.84 6.60
C HIS A 107 2.12 -11.57 5.95
N MET A 108 1.41 -10.43 6.04
CA MET A 108 1.93 -9.15 5.54
C MET A 108 3.14 -8.66 6.33
N SER A 109 3.12 -8.76 7.67
CA SER A 109 4.32 -8.45 8.47
C SER A 109 5.49 -9.36 8.15
N THR A 110 5.24 -10.66 7.88
CA THR A 110 6.30 -11.58 7.44
C THR A 110 6.88 -11.17 6.09
N LEU A 111 6.03 -10.71 5.16
CA LEU A 111 6.45 -10.23 3.86
C LEU A 111 7.35 -8.98 3.99
N GLU A 112 6.96 -7.99 4.80
CA GLU A 112 7.77 -6.79 5.08
C GLU A 112 9.13 -7.12 5.72
N MET A 113 9.17 -8.12 6.61
CA MET A 113 10.38 -8.50 7.31
C MET A 113 11.36 -9.32 6.45
N SER A 114 10.85 -10.12 5.51
CA SER A 114 11.65 -11.09 4.77
C SER A 114 12.05 -10.61 3.37
N HIS A 115 11.24 -9.75 2.74
CA HIS A 115 11.52 -9.30 1.38
C HIS A 115 12.62 -8.23 1.35
N PRO A 116 13.58 -8.26 0.39
CA PRO A 116 14.66 -7.27 0.30
C PRO A 116 14.19 -5.81 0.22
N LEU A 117 13.02 -5.56 -0.36
CA LEU A 117 12.38 -4.23 -0.43
C LEU A 117 11.41 -3.95 0.71
N GLY A 118 11.17 -4.89 1.62
CA GLY A 118 10.11 -4.80 2.63
C GLY A 118 10.22 -3.58 3.57
N ARG A 119 11.43 -3.05 3.78
CA ARG A 119 11.65 -1.80 4.55
C ARG A 119 11.15 -0.54 3.85
N LEU A 120 10.83 -0.62 2.56
CA LEU A 120 10.25 0.47 1.78
C LEU A 120 8.73 0.36 1.69
N TRP A 121 8.15 -0.73 2.19
CA TRP A 121 6.73 -0.98 2.20
C TRP A 121 6.18 -0.67 3.58
N ASP A 122 4.95 -0.18 3.58
CA ASP A 122 4.14 0.07 4.77
C ASP A 122 2.79 -0.59 4.49
N ILE A 123 2.61 -1.81 5.01
CA ILE A 123 1.44 -2.66 4.74
C ILE A 123 0.59 -2.76 6.00
N ASP A 124 -0.45 -1.94 6.07
CA ASP A 124 -1.43 -1.98 7.15
C ASP A 124 -2.56 -2.96 6.84
N ILE A 125 -3.07 -3.63 7.87
CA ILE A 125 -4.29 -4.43 7.79
C ILE A 125 -5.36 -3.84 8.69
N ILE A 126 -6.48 -3.49 8.10
CA ILE A 126 -7.64 -2.95 8.80
C ILE A 126 -8.70 -4.04 8.83
N ASP A 127 -9.13 -4.45 10.02
CA ASP A 127 -10.20 -5.45 10.14
C ASP A 127 -11.56 -4.90 9.68
N SER A 128 -12.56 -5.77 9.56
CA SER A 128 -13.90 -5.40 9.11
C SER A 128 -14.61 -4.39 10.02
N ASP A 129 -14.16 -4.24 11.27
CA ASP A 129 -14.68 -3.26 12.23
C ASP A 129 -13.93 -1.91 12.16
N GLY A 130 -12.93 -1.80 11.28
CA GLY A 130 -12.13 -0.59 11.08
C GLY A 130 -10.94 -0.46 12.03
N LYS A 131 -10.54 -1.53 12.73
CA LYS A 131 -9.37 -1.53 13.62
C LYS A 131 -8.14 -2.02 12.88
N SER A 132 -7.09 -1.19 12.92
CA SER A 132 -5.76 -1.55 12.41
C SER A 132 -4.97 -2.42 13.36
#